data_AF-A0A3A4RRZ1-F1
#
_entry.id   AF-A0A3A4RRZ1-F1
#
_cell.length_a   1.000
_cell.length_b   1.000
_cell.length_c   1.000
_cell.angle_alpha   90.00
_cell.angle_beta   90.00
_cell.angle_gamma   90.00
#
_symmetry.space_group_name_H-M   'P 1'
#
loop_
_entity.id
_entity.type
_entity.pdbx_description
1 polymer ?
#
loop_
_entity_poly.entity_id
_entity_poly.type
_entity_poly.pdbx_seq_one_letter_code
_entity_poly.pdbx_strand_id
1 'polypeptide(L)'
;MRRFTLLSLVILVLFSLVACSTALQVTEVDKWLSAKAESTAPSISVTGEWQDSVYADNTFLGWGAGKFEQSGSTVTGNLGQYIIKGMVSGNKLYLVLLTGGSVYYTATLEMKNDNKELYGNYYYPKDKEQTEPYLMSLKRIN
;
A
#
# COMPACT_ATOMS: atom_id res chain seq x y z
N MET A 1 -48.89 -3.00 30.94
CA MET A 1 -47.54 -3.62 30.79
C MET A 1 -47.19 -3.80 29.31
N ARG A 2 -47.14 -2.72 28.52
CA ARG A 2 -46.88 -2.76 27.05
C ARG A 2 -45.92 -1.68 26.55
N ARG A 3 -45.32 -0.90 27.47
CA ARG A 3 -44.47 0.26 27.17
C ARG A 3 -42.97 0.02 27.44
N PHE A 4 -42.60 -1.14 28.00
CA PHE A 4 -41.20 -1.47 28.33
C PHE A 4 -40.46 -2.25 27.25
N THR A 5 -41.17 -2.80 26.26
CA THR A 5 -40.57 -3.59 25.17
C THR A 5 -39.98 -2.74 24.03
N LEU A 6 -40.33 -1.44 23.93
CA LEU A 6 -39.80 -0.55 22.90
C LEU A 6 -38.45 0.10 23.28
N LEU A 7 -38.07 0.11 24.56
CA LEU A 7 -36.80 0.71 25.00
C LEU A 7 -35.58 -0.21 24.79
N SER A 8 -35.76 -1.54 24.79
CA SER A 8 -34.65 -2.48 24.57
C SER A 8 -34.17 -2.56 23.12
N LEU A 9 -35.00 -2.19 22.14
CA LEU A 9 -34.59 -2.23 20.72
C LEU A 9 -33.68 -1.04 20.33
N VAL A 10 -33.78 0.08 21.03
CA VAL A 10 -33.00 1.30 20.75
C VAL A 10 -31.57 1.19 21.29
N ILE A 11 -31.37 0.48 22.40
CA ILE A 11 -30.05 0.31 23.02
C ILE A 11 -29.16 -0.65 22.21
N LEU A 12 -29.74 -1.63 21.50
CA LEU A 12 -28.96 -2.57 20.67
C LEU A 12 -28.45 -1.95 19.36
N VAL A 13 -29.04 -0.84 18.90
CA VAL A 13 -28.65 -0.13 17.67
C VAL A 13 -27.52 0.88 17.94
N LEU A 14 -27.30 1.28 19.20
CA LEU A 14 -26.29 2.29 19.56
C LEU A 14 -24.87 1.73 19.75
N PHE A 15 -24.68 0.41 19.75
CA PHE A 15 -23.36 -0.23 19.93
C PHE A 15 -22.65 -0.64 18.63
N SER A 16 -23.25 -0.45 17.45
CA SER A 16 -22.66 -0.83 16.16
C SER A 16 -21.83 0.29 15.49
N LEU A 17 -21.71 1.47 16.11
CA LEU A 17 -20.94 2.61 15.58
C LEU A 17 -19.61 2.79 16.32
N VAL A 18 -18.99 1.71 16.79
CA VAL A 18 -17.55 1.76 17.10
C VAL A 18 -16.85 1.94 15.76
N ALA A 19 -16.51 3.19 15.46
CA ALA A 19 -15.72 3.61 14.33
C ALA A 19 -14.41 2.79 14.32
N CYS A 20 -14.45 1.69 13.59
CA CYS A 20 -13.28 0.90 13.28
C CYS A 20 -12.32 1.85 12.57
N SER A 21 -11.12 2.03 13.14
CA SER A 21 -10.08 2.85 12.51
C SER A 21 -9.90 2.37 11.07
N THR A 22 -10.26 3.22 10.11
CA THR A 22 -10.22 2.89 8.67
C THR A 22 -8.80 2.90 8.12
N ALA A 23 -7.83 3.44 8.87
CA ALA A 23 -6.43 3.46 8.47
C ALA A 23 -5.75 2.10 8.62
N LEU A 24 -4.94 1.71 7.64
CA LEU A 24 -4.11 0.51 7.71
C LEU A 24 -3.08 0.67 8.82
N GLN A 25 -3.09 -0.26 9.77
CA GLN A 25 -2.16 -0.24 10.90
C GLN A 25 -0.91 -1.07 10.59
N VAL A 26 0.24 -0.72 11.20
CA VAL A 26 1.51 -1.43 10.97
C VAL A 26 1.39 -2.93 11.32
N THR A 27 0.63 -3.26 12.34
CA THR A 27 0.36 -4.65 12.77
C THR A 27 -0.45 -5.45 11.75
N GLU A 28 -1.12 -4.78 10.80
CA GLU A 28 -1.95 -5.41 9.77
C GLU A 28 -1.20 -5.59 8.44
N VAL A 29 0.00 -5.00 8.29
CA VAL A 29 0.71 -4.88 7.01
C VAL A 29 0.95 -6.23 6.35
N ASP A 30 1.50 -7.20 7.08
CA ASP A 30 1.87 -8.49 6.50
C ASP A 30 0.62 -9.28 6.05
N LYS A 31 -0.49 -9.16 6.80
CA LYS A 31 -1.79 -9.73 6.44
C LYS A 31 -2.39 -9.03 5.22
N TRP A 32 -2.33 -7.70 5.17
CA TRP A 32 -2.85 -6.91 4.05
C TRP A 32 -2.08 -7.20 2.76
N LEU A 33 -0.75 -7.26 2.81
CA LEU A 33 0.10 -7.60 1.67
C LEU A 33 -0.22 -8.99 1.12
N SER A 34 -0.32 -9.99 2.01
CA SER A 34 -0.63 -11.37 1.62
C SER A 34 -2.02 -11.49 1.00
N ALA A 35 -3.00 -10.72 1.49
CA ALA A 35 -4.35 -10.70 0.93
C ALA A 35 -4.42 -10.03 -0.44
N LYS A 36 -3.67 -8.94 -0.66
CA LYS A 36 -3.67 -8.20 -1.93
C LYS A 36 -2.84 -8.89 -3.02
N ALA A 37 -1.73 -9.50 -2.65
CA ALA A 37 -0.85 -10.17 -3.61
C ALA A 37 -1.46 -11.46 -4.15
N GLU A 38 -2.41 -12.10 -3.47
CA GLU A 38 -2.84 -13.45 -3.84
C GLU A 38 -1.64 -14.44 -3.87
N SER A 39 -1.87 -15.71 -4.21
CA SER A 39 -0.80 -16.73 -4.20
C SER A 39 -0.15 -16.97 -5.56
N THR A 40 -0.17 -15.97 -6.45
CA THR A 40 0.43 -16.10 -7.79
C THR A 40 1.94 -15.93 -7.69
N ALA A 41 2.69 -16.86 -8.29
CA ALA A 41 4.14 -16.81 -8.30
C ALA A 41 4.64 -15.52 -8.99
N PRO A 42 5.73 -14.88 -8.50
CA PRO A 42 6.34 -13.72 -9.13
C PRO A 42 6.77 -14.03 -10.57
N SER A 43 6.40 -13.19 -11.52
CA SER A 43 6.89 -13.24 -12.91
C SER A 43 7.86 -12.10 -13.25
N ILE A 44 8.10 -11.21 -12.29
CA ILE A 44 9.04 -10.08 -12.39
C ILE A 44 10.05 -10.10 -11.24
N SER A 45 11.20 -9.48 -11.47
CA SER A 45 12.17 -9.16 -10.42
C SER A 45 12.20 -7.64 -10.23
N VAL A 46 11.96 -7.19 -9.00
CA VAL A 46 12.00 -5.78 -8.62
C VAL A 46 13.28 -5.41 -7.86
N THR A 47 14.18 -6.37 -7.61
CA THR A 47 15.49 -6.09 -6.99
C THR A 47 16.25 -5.07 -7.82
N GLY A 48 16.76 -4.03 -7.18
CA GLY A 48 17.56 -2.99 -7.83
C GLY A 48 17.31 -1.60 -7.28
N GLU A 49 17.87 -0.61 -7.96
CA GLU A 49 17.72 0.80 -7.62
C GLU A 49 16.66 1.46 -8.50
N TRP A 50 15.83 2.27 -7.86
CA TRP A 50 14.65 2.89 -8.44
C TRP A 50 14.62 4.37 -8.12
N GLN A 51 14.12 5.18 -9.04
CA GLN A 51 13.97 6.62 -8.87
C GLN A 51 12.62 7.07 -9.38
N ASP A 52 12.00 8.03 -8.70
CA ASP A 52 10.79 8.68 -9.18
C ASP A 52 10.94 9.17 -10.63
N SER A 53 10.02 8.74 -11.48
CA SER A 53 10.02 9.04 -12.92
C SER A 53 9.49 10.43 -13.23
N VAL A 54 8.70 11.00 -12.31
CA VAL A 54 7.89 12.18 -12.53
C VAL A 54 8.29 13.27 -11.55
N TYR A 55 8.99 14.27 -12.08
CA TYR A 55 8.88 15.65 -11.63
C TYR A 55 8.11 16.40 -12.74
N ALA A 56 6.82 16.69 -12.57
CA ALA A 56 6.02 17.36 -13.61
C ALA A 56 5.35 18.67 -13.18
N ASP A 57 5.45 19.09 -11.91
CA ASP A 57 4.64 20.18 -11.39
C ASP A 57 5.33 21.09 -10.35
N ASN A 58 6.67 21.05 -10.25
CA ASN A 58 7.46 21.90 -9.32
C ASN A 58 7.07 21.79 -7.84
N THR A 59 6.35 20.74 -7.46
CA THR A 59 6.16 20.32 -6.09
C THR A 59 7.47 19.64 -5.64
N PHE A 60 8.09 20.16 -4.59
CA PHE A 60 9.32 19.65 -3.96
C PHE A 60 9.17 18.23 -3.33
N LEU A 61 8.22 17.42 -3.79
CA LEU A 61 7.69 16.25 -3.08
C LEU A 61 7.60 15.00 -3.98
N GLY A 62 8.70 14.67 -4.67
CA GLY A 62 8.83 13.36 -5.33
C GLY A 62 9.14 12.25 -4.31
N TRP A 63 9.06 10.99 -4.75
CA TRP A 63 9.38 9.82 -3.92
C TRP A 63 10.88 9.68 -3.63
N GLY A 64 11.72 10.34 -4.43
CA GLY A 64 13.17 10.25 -4.35
C GLY A 64 13.73 9.00 -5.02
N ALA A 65 14.87 8.54 -4.53
CA ALA A 65 15.52 7.30 -4.96
C ALA A 65 15.39 6.23 -3.87
N GLY A 66 15.41 4.97 -4.28
CA GLY A 66 15.21 3.82 -3.41
C GLY A 66 15.93 2.59 -3.90
N LYS A 67 16.10 1.63 -3.01
CA LYS A 67 16.64 0.31 -3.33
C LYS A 67 15.67 -0.74 -2.84
N PHE A 68 15.31 -1.67 -3.71
CA PHE A 68 14.46 -2.81 -3.38
C PHE A 68 15.27 -4.10 -3.40
N GLU A 69 14.97 -4.97 -2.45
CA GLU A 69 15.52 -6.32 -2.33
C GLU A 69 14.36 -7.31 -2.28
N GLN A 70 14.30 -8.19 -3.27
CA GLN A 70 13.28 -9.22 -3.39
C GLN A 70 13.85 -10.59 -3.01
N SER A 71 13.13 -11.30 -2.14
CA SER A 71 13.38 -12.70 -1.78
C SER A 71 12.10 -13.51 -1.96
N GLY A 72 12.03 -14.29 -3.03
CA GLY A 72 10.79 -14.94 -3.46
C GLY A 72 9.74 -13.90 -3.85
N SER A 73 8.57 -13.95 -3.22
CA SER A 73 7.53 -12.92 -3.39
C SER A 73 7.74 -11.70 -2.50
N THR A 74 8.51 -11.80 -1.41
CA THR A 74 8.64 -10.70 -0.44
C THR A 74 9.63 -9.66 -0.93
N VAL A 75 9.30 -8.38 -0.70
CA VAL A 75 10.15 -7.24 -1.04
C VAL A 75 10.38 -6.39 0.20
N THR A 76 11.62 -5.96 0.38
CA THR A 76 12.01 -4.98 1.41
C THR A 76 12.88 -3.91 0.79
N GLY A 77 13.09 -2.79 1.50
CA GLY A 77 13.99 -1.75 1.04
C GLY A 77 13.61 -0.37 1.55
N ASN A 78 13.99 0.64 0.78
CA ASN A 78 13.63 2.03 1.05
C ASN A 78 13.25 2.76 -0.25
N LEU A 79 12.49 3.84 -0.12
CA LEU A 79 12.19 4.80 -1.19
C LEU A 79 12.16 6.19 -0.58
N GLY A 80 13.15 7.01 -0.88
CA GLY A 80 13.38 8.26 -0.17
C GLY A 80 13.54 7.99 1.33
N GLN A 81 12.69 8.65 2.13
CA GLN A 81 12.64 8.49 3.58
C GLN A 81 11.79 7.31 4.08
N TYR A 82 11.08 6.60 3.18
CA TYR A 82 10.18 5.53 3.55
C TYR A 82 10.90 4.20 3.60
N ILE A 83 10.61 3.42 4.65
CA ILE A 83 10.90 1.99 4.68
C ILE A 83 9.83 1.28 3.87
N ILE A 84 10.25 0.35 3.02
CA ILE A 84 9.36 -0.43 2.16
C ILE A 84 9.19 -1.83 2.70
N LYS A 85 7.92 -2.24 2.83
CA LYS A 85 7.50 -3.64 2.84
C LYS A 85 6.67 -3.89 1.61
N GLY A 86 6.89 -4.99 0.92
CA GLY A 86 6.12 -5.30 -0.28
C GLY A 86 6.04 -6.78 -0.60
N MET A 87 5.22 -7.07 -1.60
CA MET A 87 5.06 -8.40 -2.15
C MET A 87 4.86 -8.32 -3.68
N VAL A 88 5.53 -9.19 -4.42
CA VAL A 88 5.33 -9.39 -5.86
C VAL A 88 4.37 -10.55 -6.07
N SER A 89 3.45 -10.36 -7.01
CA SER A 89 2.57 -11.41 -7.50
C SER A 89 2.30 -11.22 -8.99
N GLY A 90 2.63 -12.27 -9.76
CA GLY A 90 2.73 -12.14 -11.22
C GLY A 90 3.62 -10.95 -11.59
N ASN A 91 3.08 -10.02 -12.37
CA ASN A 91 3.76 -8.81 -12.84
C ASN A 91 3.46 -7.55 -12.00
N LYS A 92 2.83 -7.72 -10.83
CA LYS A 92 2.46 -6.64 -9.92
C LYS A 92 3.33 -6.63 -8.68
N LEU A 93 3.59 -5.42 -8.19
CA LEU A 93 4.27 -5.12 -6.94
C LEU A 93 3.29 -4.37 -6.03
N TYR A 94 3.02 -4.94 -4.86
CA TYR A 94 2.23 -4.32 -3.80
C TYR A 94 3.18 -3.81 -2.73
N LEU A 95 3.05 -2.53 -2.35
CA LEU A 95 3.93 -1.87 -1.40
C LEU A 95 3.15 -1.27 -0.24
N VAL A 96 3.81 -1.23 0.90
CA VAL A 96 3.48 -0.42 2.07
C VAL A 96 4.69 0.45 2.38
N LEU A 97 4.48 1.76 2.41
CA LEU A 97 5.49 2.77 2.71
C LEU A 97 5.32 3.19 4.17
N LEU A 98 6.36 2.97 4.96
CA LEU A 98 6.38 3.21 6.40
C LEU A 98 7.36 4.33 6.75
N THR A 99 6.97 5.19 7.70
CA THR A 99 7.90 6.08 8.39
C THR A 99 7.40 6.37 9.80
N GLY A 100 8.32 6.60 10.75
CA GLY A 100 7.97 6.86 12.15
C GLY A 100 7.11 5.78 12.80
N GLY A 101 7.23 4.51 12.37
CA GLY A 101 6.42 3.40 12.89
C GLY A 101 4.93 3.45 12.48
N SER A 102 4.58 4.20 11.44
CA SER A 102 3.22 4.29 10.89
C SER A 102 3.19 3.95 9.40
N VAL A 103 2.05 3.49 8.90
CA VAL A 103 1.80 3.36 7.46
C VAL A 103 1.45 4.72 6.90
N TYR A 104 2.21 5.18 5.91
CA TYR A 104 1.99 6.47 5.26
C TYR A 104 1.34 6.34 3.89
N TYR A 105 1.68 5.29 3.15
CA TYR A 105 1.05 5.00 1.87
C TYR A 105 1.01 3.50 1.61
N THR A 106 0.11 3.08 0.74
CA THR A 106 0.20 1.80 0.04
C THR A 106 0.35 2.06 -1.45
N ALA A 107 0.91 1.13 -2.21
CA ALA A 107 0.96 1.24 -3.67
C ALA A 107 0.75 -0.10 -4.36
N THR A 108 0.23 -0.04 -5.57
CA THR A 108 0.10 -1.18 -6.48
C THR A 108 0.67 -0.75 -7.82
N LEU A 109 1.80 -1.35 -8.18
CA LEU A 109 2.58 -1.00 -9.36
C LEU A 109 2.69 -2.22 -10.28
N GLU A 110 2.78 -1.99 -11.58
CA GLU A 110 3.06 -3.01 -12.57
C GLU A 110 4.40 -2.74 -13.24
N MET A 111 5.15 -3.82 -13.51
CA MET A 111 6.36 -3.69 -14.32
C MET A 111 6.00 -3.39 -15.77
N LYS A 112 6.64 -2.38 -16.34
CA LYS A 112 6.49 -1.90 -17.72
C LYS A 112 7.87 -1.71 -18.36
N ASN A 113 7.87 -1.43 -19.66
CA ASN A 113 9.05 -1.00 -20.42
C ASN A 113 10.25 -1.94 -20.26
N ASP A 114 10.05 -3.24 -20.52
CA ASP A 114 11.09 -4.28 -20.46
C ASP A 114 11.86 -4.29 -19.13
N ASN A 115 11.13 -4.26 -18.02
CA ASN A 115 11.64 -4.26 -16.64
C ASN A 115 12.35 -2.97 -16.19
N LYS A 116 12.11 -1.85 -16.87
CA LYS A 116 12.76 -0.55 -16.57
C LYS A 116 11.87 0.43 -15.82
N GLU A 117 10.58 0.16 -15.69
CA GLU A 117 9.65 1.07 -15.02
C GLU A 117 8.62 0.29 -14.20
N LEU A 118 8.37 0.73 -12.98
CA LEU A 118 7.24 0.33 -12.16
C LEU A 118 6.22 1.45 -12.20
N TYR A 119 5.06 1.20 -12.80
CA TYR A 119 4.02 2.20 -13.00
C TYR A 119 2.70 1.74 -12.39
N GLY A 120 2.02 2.63 -11.68
CA GLY A 120 0.71 2.35 -11.12
C GLY A 120 0.25 3.46 -10.19
N ASN A 121 -0.33 3.06 -9.06
CA ASN A 121 -0.96 3.99 -8.14
C ASN A 121 -0.49 3.80 -6.71
N TYR A 122 -0.51 4.88 -5.95
CA TYR A 122 -0.40 4.89 -4.50
C TYR A 122 -1.68 5.45 -3.86
N TYR A 123 -1.85 5.14 -2.57
CA TYR A 123 -3.07 5.40 -1.82
C TYR A 123 -2.74 5.81 -0.39
N TYR A 124 -3.57 6.67 0.19
CA TYR A 124 -3.49 7.05 1.59
C TYR A 124 -3.87 5.88 2.51
N PRO A 125 -3.38 5.83 3.76
CA PRO A 125 -3.52 4.67 4.62
C PRO A 125 -4.98 4.42 5.03
N LYS A 126 -5.82 5.46 5.02
CA LYS A 126 -7.27 5.37 5.25
C LYS A 126 -8.03 4.59 4.18
N ASP A 127 -7.42 4.38 3.01
CA ASP A 127 -8.01 3.70 1.87
C ASP A 127 -7.39 2.30 1.70
N LYS A 128 -7.77 1.36 2.58
CA LYS A 128 -7.28 -0.03 2.54
C LYS A 128 -7.70 -0.77 1.27
N GLU A 129 -8.81 -0.33 0.67
CA GLU A 129 -9.39 -0.95 -0.52
C GLU A 129 -8.79 -0.42 -1.82
N GLN A 130 -8.05 0.69 -1.76
CA GLN A 130 -7.35 1.30 -2.88
C GLN A 130 -8.33 1.82 -3.96
N THR A 131 -9.31 2.61 -3.54
CA THR A 131 -10.36 3.19 -4.40
C THR A 131 -10.07 4.62 -4.87
N GLU A 132 -9.20 5.37 -4.18
CA GLU A 132 -8.82 6.75 -4.51
C GLU A 132 -7.34 6.83 -4.94
N PRO A 133 -7.02 6.50 -6.21
CA PRO A 133 -5.65 6.37 -6.68
C PRO A 133 -4.97 7.72 -6.94
N TYR A 134 -3.67 7.74 -6.69
CA TYR A 134 -2.75 8.78 -7.16
C TYR A 134 -1.60 8.13 -7.92
N LEU A 135 -1.10 8.76 -8.98
CA LEU A 135 -0.10 8.14 -9.83
C LEU A 135 1.26 8.00 -9.12
N MET A 136 1.90 6.87 -9.34
CA MET A 136 3.29 6.61 -8.96
C MET A 136 4.00 5.95 -10.13
N SER A 137 5.16 6.48 -10.50
CA SER A 137 6.05 5.82 -11.45
C SER A 137 7.48 5.83 -10.96
N LEU A 138 8.15 4.67 -10.97
CA LEU A 138 9.55 4.52 -10.60
C LEU A 138 10.35 3.94 -11.77
N LYS A 139 11.40 4.63 -12.19
CA LYS A 139 12.37 4.16 -13.19
C LYS A 139 13.52 3.45 -12.53
N ARG A 140 13.94 2.34 -13.12
CA ARG A 140 15.16 1.64 -12.74
C ARG A 140 16.37 2.50 -13.15
N ILE A 141 17.34 2.65 -12.25
CA ILE A 141 18.54 3.48 -12.50
C ILE A 141 19.85 2.70 -12.54
N ASN A 142 19.84 1.41 -12.17
CA ASN A 142 20.97 0.48 -12.29
C ASN A 142 20.48 -0.95 -12.59
#